data_AF-A0A1Q2YV53-F1
#
_entry.id   AF-A0A1Q2YV53-F1
#
_cell.length_a   1.000
_cell.length_b   1.000
_cell.length_c   1.000
_cell.angle_alpha   90.00
_cell.angle_beta   90.00
_cell.angle_gamma   90.00
#
_symmetry.space_group_name_H-M   'P 1'
#
loop_
_entity.id
_entity.type
_entity.pdbx_description
1 polymer ?
#
loop_
_entity_poly.entity_id
_entity_poly.type
_entity_poly.pdbx_seq_one_letter_code
_entity_poly.pdbx_strand_id
1 'polypeptide(L)'
;MAFIDVAARGSASEPFQLAGKNPILHTPGLRDDHDRLFEYADGHLGFYGFLRVAHARIARRIMVGLMDLPDRLWRDAYDDGAHPAEEADAALEDDE
;
A
#
# COMPACT_ATOMS: atom_id res chain seq x y z
N MET A 1 6.59 -14.73 8.73
CA MET A 1 7.10 -13.47 9.36
C MET A 1 5.88 -12.70 9.81
N ALA A 2 5.71 -12.41 11.10
CA ALA A 2 4.50 -11.75 11.59
C ALA A 2 4.42 -10.32 11.04
N PHE A 3 3.28 -9.96 10.44
CA PHE A 3 3.03 -8.60 9.99
C PHE A 3 2.65 -7.72 11.18
N ILE A 4 2.87 -6.41 11.06
CA ILE A 4 2.35 -5.44 12.03
C ILE A 4 0.86 -5.28 11.72
N ASP A 5 0.00 -5.45 12.73
CA ASP A 5 -1.45 -5.34 12.57
C ASP A 5 -1.88 -3.98 12.01
N VAL A 6 -2.99 -3.97 11.28
CA VAL A 6 -3.66 -2.73 10.86
C VAL A 6 -4.46 -2.18 12.03
N ALA A 7 -4.12 -0.97 12.48
CA ALA A 7 -4.86 -0.27 13.53
C ALA A 7 -6.08 0.47 12.96
N ALA A 8 -5.94 1.07 11.77
CA ALA A 8 -7.03 1.72 11.05
C ALA A 8 -6.77 1.67 9.54
N ARG A 9 -7.81 1.35 8.76
CA ARG A 9 -7.73 1.37 7.29
C ARG A 9 -7.72 2.78 6.71
N GLY A 10 -8.29 3.74 7.43
CA GLY A 10 -8.49 5.10 6.94
C GLY A 10 -9.69 5.21 5.99
N SER A 11 -9.80 6.36 5.35
CA SER A 11 -10.88 6.76 4.44
C SER A 11 -10.33 7.71 3.38
N ALA A 12 -11.19 8.35 2.58
CA ALA A 12 -10.73 9.34 1.61
C ALA A 12 -9.96 10.49 2.29
N SER A 13 -10.38 10.88 3.50
CA SER A 13 -9.79 11.98 4.28
C SER A 13 -8.98 11.54 5.50
N GLU A 14 -9.02 10.26 5.88
CA GLU A 14 -8.29 9.74 7.04
C GLU A 14 -7.17 8.78 6.60
N PRO A 15 -5.96 8.92 7.14
CA PRO A 15 -4.83 8.09 6.75
C PRO A 15 -4.93 6.65 7.26
N PHE A 16 -4.30 5.74 6.52
CA PHE A 16 -4.04 4.38 6.96
C PHE A 16 -3.08 4.35 8.15
N GLN A 17 -3.27 3.42 9.09
CA GLN A 17 -2.43 3.28 10.27
C GLN A 17 -2.14 1.82 10.61
N LEU A 18 -0.86 1.54 10.88
CA LEU A 18 -0.39 0.27 11.45
C LEU A 18 -0.26 0.41 12.98
N ALA A 19 -0.52 -0.67 13.71
CA ALA A 19 -0.40 -0.72 15.16
C ALA A 19 1.02 -0.32 15.61
N GLY A 20 1.09 0.62 16.55
CA GLY A 20 2.35 1.14 17.08
C GLY A 20 3.15 2.03 16.12
N LYS A 21 2.56 2.46 14.99
CA LYS A 21 3.18 3.41 14.05
C LYS A 21 2.35 4.68 13.87
N ASN A 22 3.03 5.74 13.44
CA ASN A 22 2.37 6.96 13.01
C ASN A 22 1.51 6.71 11.76
N PRO A 23 0.41 7.45 11.58
CA PRO A 23 -0.39 7.37 10.38
C PRO A 23 0.43 7.67 9.12
N ILE A 24 0.09 7.00 8.02
CA ILE A 24 0.79 7.16 6.74
C ILE A 24 0.18 8.36 6.02
N LEU A 25 0.92 9.47 6.02
CA LEU A 25 0.56 10.69 5.33
C LEU A 25 1.27 10.80 3.98
N HIS A 26 0.68 11.57 3.08
CA HIS A 26 1.30 11.96 1.82
C HIS A 26 1.98 13.33 1.97
N THR A 27 3.16 13.48 1.37
CA THR A 27 3.88 14.76 1.29
C THR A 27 4.38 14.90 -0.14
N PRO A 28 3.72 15.73 -0.96
CA PRO A 28 4.04 15.88 -2.38
C PRO A 28 5.51 16.25 -2.61
N GLY A 29 6.14 15.64 -3.62
CA GLY A 29 7.50 15.97 -4.05
C GLY A 29 8.60 15.43 -3.13
N LEU A 30 8.26 14.71 -2.06
CA LEU A 30 9.25 14.07 -1.20
C LEU A 30 9.91 12.88 -1.90
N ARG A 31 9.11 12.06 -2.60
CA ARG A 31 9.57 10.91 -3.40
C ARG A 31 8.59 10.61 -4.53
N ASP A 32 9.14 10.46 -5.74
CA ASP A 32 8.37 10.20 -6.97
C ASP A 32 7.51 8.94 -6.89
N ASP A 33 8.04 7.85 -6.32
CA ASP A 33 7.28 6.61 -6.12
C ASP A 33 6.04 6.80 -5.24
N HIS A 34 6.12 7.68 -4.23
CA HIS A 34 4.97 7.98 -3.38
C HIS A 34 3.95 8.87 -4.08
N ASP A 35 4.40 9.83 -4.88
CA ASP A 35 3.53 10.73 -5.65
C ASP A 35 2.71 9.91 -6.65
N ARG A 36 3.34 8.98 -7.37
CA ARG A 36 2.65 8.07 -8.30
C ARG A 36 1.62 7.17 -7.60
N LEU A 37 1.93 6.66 -6.40
CA LEU A 37 0.96 5.88 -5.62
C LEU A 37 -0.21 6.73 -5.12
N PHE A 38 0.04 8.00 -4.80
CA PHE A 38 -1.01 8.93 -4.36
C PHE A 38 -1.93 9.32 -5.52
N GLU A 39 -1.37 9.53 -6.71
CA GLU A 39 -2.13 9.72 -7.95
C GLU A 39 -2.97 8.49 -8.30
N TYR A 40 -2.39 7.29 -8.24
CA TYR A 40 -3.14 6.04 -8.45
C TYR A 40 -4.27 5.85 -7.43
N ALA A 41 -4.07 6.34 -6.20
CA ALA A 41 -5.11 6.31 -5.17
C ALA A 41 -6.20 7.38 -5.35
N ASP A 42 -6.13 8.24 -6.38
CA ASP A 42 -7.03 9.37 -6.61
C ASP A 42 -7.17 10.27 -5.35
N GLY A 43 -6.05 10.47 -4.65
CA GLY A 43 -6.01 11.25 -3.42
C GLY A 43 -6.63 10.59 -2.18
N HIS A 44 -7.13 9.36 -2.27
CA HIS A 44 -7.74 8.65 -1.14
C HIS A 44 -6.68 8.23 -0.11
N LEU A 45 -6.66 8.88 1.06
CA LEU A 45 -5.58 8.73 2.06
C LEU A 45 -5.46 7.32 2.67
N GLY A 46 -6.57 6.64 2.94
CA GLY A 46 -6.58 5.25 3.42
C GLY A 46 -5.98 4.28 2.40
N PHE A 47 -6.49 4.31 1.17
CA PHE A 47 -5.99 3.48 0.07
C PHE A 47 -4.53 3.78 -0.30
N TYR A 48 -4.13 5.05 -0.37
CA TYR A 48 -2.72 5.43 -0.53
C TYR A 48 -1.84 4.79 0.54
N GLY A 49 -2.24 4.85 1.81
CA GLY A 49 -1.48 4.26 2.90
C GLY A 49 -1.40 2.73 2.82
N PHE A 50 -2.47 2.08 2.38
CA PHE A 50 -2.47 0.63 2.06
C PHE A 50 -1.42 0.29 0.99
N LEU A 51 -1.43 1.02 -0.13
CA LEU A 51 -0.48 0.84 -1.23
C LEU A 51 0.96 1.10 -0.79
N ARG A 52 1.20 2.09 0.07
CA ARG A 52 2.53 2.38 0.64
C ARG A 52 3.11 1.20 1.41
N VAL A 53 2.27 0.48 2.16
CA VAL A 53 2.67 -0.72 2.89
C VAL A 53 2.97 -1.86 1.93
N ALA A 54 2.09 -2.10 0.96
CA ALA A 54 2.27 -3.12 -0.07
C ALA A 54 3.55 -2.88 -0.90
N HIS A 55 3.73 -1.66 -1.41
CA HIS A 55 4.90 -1.22 -2.15
C HIS A 55 6.21 -1.44 -1.37
N ALA A 56 6.25 -1.03 -0.09
CA ALA A 56 7.44 -1.22 0.73
C ALA A 56 7.79 -2.70 0.94
N ARG A 57 6.79 -3.60 0.91
CA ARG A 57 7.00 -5.04 1.01
C ARG A 57 7.53 -5.63 -0.29
N ILE A 58 6.92 -5.30 -1.42
CA ILE A 58 7.34 -5.73 -2.77
C ILE A 58 8.78 -5.26 -3.04
N ALA A 59 9.05 -3.96 -2.84
CA ALA A 59 10.36 -3.37 -3.11
C ALA A 59 11.49 -3.98 -2.28
N ARG A 60 11.19 -4.45 -1.06
CA ARG A 60 12.18 -5.16 -0.22
C ARG A 60 12.52 -6.55 -0.74
N ARG A 61 11.62 -7.19 -1.50
CA ARG A 61 11.72 -8.60 -1.87
C ARG A 61 12.32 -8.78 -3.26
N ILE A 62 11.91 -7.96 -4.22
CA ILE A 62 12.32 -8.08 -5.63
C ILE A 62 12.94 -6.79 -6.21
N MET A 63 13.17 -5.76 -5.39
CA MET A 63 13.81 -4.49 -5.78
C MET A 63 13.10 -3.69 -6.89
N VAL A 64 11.83 -4.00 -7.18
CA VAL A 64 10.95 -3.19 -8.06
C VAL A 64 9.79 -2.59 -7.28
N GLY A 65 9.13 -1.56 -7.82
CA GLY A 65 7.97 -0.94 -7.20
C GLY A 65 6.67 -1.69 -7.49
N LEU A 66 5.66 -1.48 -6.64
CA LEU A 66 4.30 -1.96 -6.89
C LEU A 66 3.77 -1.52 -8.26
N MET A 67 4.12 -0.31 -8.70
CA MET A 67 3.69 0.25 -9.99
C MET A 67 4.37 -0.39 -11.21
N ASP A 68 5.38 -1.23 -10.98
CA ASP A 68 6.08 -1.96 -12.04
C ASP A 68 5.54 -3.39 -12.22
N LEU A 69 4.67 -3.85 -11.31
CA LEU A 69 3.97 -5.12 -11.40
C LEU A 69 2.69 -4.99 -12.25
N PRO A 70 2.15 -6.09 -12.79
CA PRO A 70 0.83 -6.10 -13.43
C PRO A 70 -0.21 -5.47 -12.50
N ASP A 71 -1.12 -4.67 -13.08
CA ASP A 71 -2.17 -4.01 -12.30
C ASP A 71 -3.08 -5.08 -11.69
N ARG A 72 -3.00 -5.20 -10.37
CA ARG A 72 -3.87 -6.04 -9.56
C ARG A 72 -5.08 -5.21 -9.17
N LEU A 73 -6.17 -5.87 -8.79
CA LEU A 73 -7.34 -5.23 -8.21
C LEU A 73 -7.06 -4.75 -6.77
N TRP A 74 -6.03 -3.90 -6.60
CA TRP A 74 -5.59 -3.36 -5.32
C TRP A 74 -6.71 -2.60 -4.62
N ARG A 75 -7.56 -1.93 -5.40
CA ARG A 75 -8.70 -1.19 -4.88
C ARG A 75 -9.74 -2.14 -4.28
N ASP A 76 -10.08 -3.20 -4.99
CA ASP A 76 -11.02 -4.21 -4.50
C ASP A 76 -10.48 -4.89 -3.23
N ALA A 77 -9.20 -5.26 -3.23
CA ALA A 77 -8.57 -5.83 -2.04
C ALA A 77 -8.54 -4.84 -0.84
N TYR A 78 -8.40 -3.54 -1.12
CA TYR A 78 -8.51 -2.53 -0.08
C TYR A 78 -9.93 -2.46 0.50
N ASP A 79 -10.94 -2.40 -0.37
CA ASP A 79 -12.36 -2.27 -0.03
C ASP A 79 -12.90 -3.56 0.64
N ASP A 80 -12.39 -4.73 0.28
CA ASP A 80 -12.68 -6.03 0.91
C ASP A 80 -11.98 -6.21 2.27
N GLY A 81 -11.13 -5.27 2.67
CA GLY A 81 -10.45 -5.30 3.96
C GLY A 81 -9.24 -6.23 4.03
N ALA A 82 -8.72 -6.70 2.89
CA ALA A 82 -7.53 -7.56 2.84
C ALA A 82 -6.30 -6.87 3.45
N HIS A 83 -5.38 -7.63 4.03
CA HIS A 83 -4.18 -7.05 4.63
C HIS A 83 -3.16 -6.66 3.53
N PRO A 84 -2.59 -5.44 3.53
CA PRO A 84 -1.70 -4.97 2.46
C PRO A 84 -0.46 -5.86 2.27
N ALA A 85 0.01 -6.46 3.36
CA ALA A 85 1.17 -7.33 3.32
C ALA A 85 0.85 -8.74 2.77
N GLU A 86 -0.38 -9.21 2.93
CA GLU A 86 -0.84 -10.47 2.34
C GLU A 86 -1.01 -10.30 0.84
N GLU A 87 -1.68 -9.22 0.41
CA GLU A 87 -1.81 -8.90 -1.02
C GLU A 87 -0.47 -8.66 -1.71
N ALA A 88 0.48 -8.03 -1.01
CA ALA A 88 1.83 -7.88 -1.52
C ALA A 88 2.61 -9.20 -1.61
N ASP A 89 2.34 -10.18 -0.74
CA ASP A 89 2.94 -11.52 -0.91
C ASP A 89 2.27 -12.26 -2.06
N ALA A 90 0.93 -12.22 -2.17
CA ALA A 90 0.20 -12.85 -3.27
C ALA A 90 0.60 -12.29 -4.64
N ALA A 91 0.80 -10.97 -4.75
CA ALA A 91 1.28 -10.33 -5.98
C ALA A 91 2.69 -10.77 -6.40
N LEU A 92 3.49 -11.32 -5.49
CA LEU A 92 4.82 -11.86 -5.80
C LEU A 92 4.78 -13.35 -6.16
N GLU A 93 3.78 -14.09 -5.67
CA GLU A 93 3.60 -15.52 -5.95
C GLU A 93 2.95 -15.74 -7.34
N ASP A 94 2.15 -14.79 -7.84
CA ASP A 94 1.53 -14.86 -9.17
C ASP A 94 2.52 -14.66 -10.34
N ASP A 95 3.79 -14.30 -10.07
CA ASP A 95 4.84 -14.07 -11.09
C ASP A 95 5.74 -15.32 -11.35
N GLU A 96 5.47 -16.46 -10.69
CA GLU A 96 6.11 -17.78 -10.93
C GLU A 96 5.32 -18.68 -11.90
#